data_AF-A0A6J4SUZ1-F1
#
_entry.id   AF-A0A6J4SUZ1-F1
#
_cell.length_a   1.000
_cell.length_b   1.000
_cell.length_c   1.000
_cell.angle_alpha   90.00
_cell.angle_beta   90.00
_cell.angle_gamma   90.00
#
_symmetry.space_group_name_H-M   'P 1'
#
loop_
_entity.id
_entity.type
_entity.pdbx_description
1 polymer ?
#
loop_
_entity_poly.entity_id
_entity_poly.type
_entity_poly.pdbx_seq_one_letter_code
_entity_poly.pdbx_strand_id
1 'polypeptide(L)'
;MTAIELVLSLAAILGAAILFTNAVEIMGDRLNLGAGAVGSILAAVGTALPETMIPIVAILGAVIVGTGGAAAGEIGIGAILGAPFLLATLALFIVGLSALLYRRR
;
A
#
# COMPACT_ATOMS: atom_id res chain seq x y z
N MET A 1 3.43 8.85 21.48
CA MET A 1 2.49 7.89 20.88
C MET A 1 1.79 7.15 21.99
N THR A 2 0.55 7.51 22.30
CA THR A 2 -0.25 6.81 23.31
C THR A 2 -0.97 5.62 22.68
N ALA A 3 -1.29 4.58 23.45
CA ALA A 3 -2.02 3.41 22.94
C ALA A 3 -3.38 3.79 22.30
N ILE A 4 -3.99 4.89 22.76
CA ILE A 4 -5.22 5.45 22.21
C ILE A 4 -5.02 5.92 20.76
N GLU A 5 -3.92 6.64 20.47
CA GLU A 5 -3.60 7.10 19.11
C GLU A 5 -3.39 5.93 18.14
N LEU A 6 -2.76 4.85 18.60
CA LEU A 6 -2.55 3.65 17.79
C LEU A 6 -3.89 2.98 17.42
N VAL A 7 -4.78 2.81 18.40
CA VAL A 7 -6.09 2.17 18.17
C VAL A 7 -6.97 3.03 17.26
N LEU A 8 -7.00 4.35 17.49
CA LEU A 8 -7.77 5.28 16.66
C LEU A 8 -7.26 5.34 15.22
N SER A 9 -5.93 5.41 15.03
CA SER A 9 -5.34 5.43 13.69
C SER A 9 -5.59 4.11 12.95
N LEU A 10 -5.45 2.96 13.62
CA LEU A 10 -5.79 1.66 13.05
C LEU A 10 -7.26 1.59 12.61
N ALA A 11 -8.19 2.02 13.47
CA ALA A 11 -9.61 2.03 13.13
C ALA A 11 -9.91 2.94 11.93
N ALA A 12 -9.27 4.11 11.87
CA ALA A 12 -9.40 5.03 10.75
C ALA A 12 -8.87 4.43 9.44
N ILE A 13 -7.72 3.77 9.47
CA ILE A 13 -7.12 3.10 8.30
C ILE A 13 -8.03 1.97 7.81
N LEU A 14 -8.55 1.14 8.72
CA LEU A 14 -9.47 0.05 8.35
C LEU A 14 -10.77 0.58 7.74
N GLY A 15 -11.35 1.63 8.33
CA GLY A 15 -12.54 2.28 7.78
C GLY A 15 -12.29 2.89 6.40
N ALA A 16 -11.17 3.58 6.22
CA ALA A 16 -10.76 4.14 4.94
C ALA A 16 -10.54 3.06 3.88
N ALA A 17 -9.91 1.93 4.25
CA ALA A 17 -9.67 0.81 3.34
C ALA A 17 -10.99 0.23 2.81
N ILE A 18 -11.99 0.01 3.69
CA ILE A 18 -13.31 -0.50 3.28
C ILE A 18 -14.02 0.48 2.34
N LEU A 19 -14.00 1.77 2.66
CA LEU A 19 -14.63 2.78 1.80
C LEU A 19 -13.92 2.85 0.44
N PHE A 20 -12.59 2.80 0.45
CA PHE A 20 -11.75 2.88 -0.74
C PHE A 20 -11.97 1.68 -1.68
N THR A 21 -11.95 0.44 -1.17
CA THR A 21 -12.16 -0.74 -2.03
C THR A 21 -13.55 -0.73 -2.67
N ASN A 22 -14.59 -0.39 -1.91
CA ASN A 22 -15.94 -0.25 -2.45
C ASN A 22 -16.02 0.84 -3.53
N ALA A 23 -15.38 1.99 -3.31
CA ALA A 23 -15.33 3.06 -4.31
C ALA A 23 -14.62 2.62 -5.60
N VAL A 24 -13.53 1.86 -5.49
CA VAL A 24 -12.79 1.30 -6.62
C VAL A 24 -13.61 0.28 -7.40
N GLU A 25 -14.36 -0.59 -6.72
CA GLU A 25 -15.26 -1.55 -7.37
C GLU A 25 -16.38 -0.84 -8.15
N ILE A 26 -17.04 0.15 -7.52
CA ILE A 26 -18.08 0.94 -8.17
C ILE A 26 -17.51 1.72 -9.37
N MET A 27 -16.30 2.28 -9.23
CA MET A 27 -15.62 2.94 -10.34
C MET A 27 -15.31 1.97 -11.47
N GLY A 28 -14.84 0.76 -11.14
CA GLY A 28 -14.58 -0.31 -12.09
C GLY A 28 -15.81 -0.69 -12.91
N ASP A 29 -16.94 -0.87 -12.24
CA ASP A 29 -18.23 -1.19 -12.87
C ASP A 29 -18.69 -0.06 -13.81
N ARG A 30 -18.61 1.19 -13.37
CA ARG A 30 -18.96 2.38 -14.20
C ARG A 30 -18.08 2.53 -15.44
N LEU A 31 -16.81 2.10 -15.35
CA LEU A 31 -15.87 2.11 -16.47
C LEU A 31 -15.94 0.83 -17.33
N ASN A 32 -16.84 -0.10 -17.01
CA ASN A 32 -16.99 -1.39 -17.69
C ASN A 32 -15.69 -2.23 -17.68
N LEU A 33 -14.95 -2.17 -16.57
CA LEU A 33 -13.69 -2.90 -16.39
C LEU A 33 -13.95 -4.27 -15.75
N GLY A 34 -13.27 -5.30 -16.24
CA GLY A 34 -13.30 -6.61 -15.61
C GLY A 34 -12.65 -6.61 -14.23
N ALA A 35 -13.08 -7.50 -13.33
CA ALA A 35 -12.58 -7.61 -11.96
C ALA A 35 -11.04 -7.70 -11.87
N GLY A 36 -10.41 -8.36 -12.86
CA GLY A 36 -8.95 -8.41 -12.97
C GLY A 36 -8.32 -7.02 -13.15
N ALA A 37 -8.86 -6.17 -14.02
CA ALA A 37 -8.35 -4.82 -14.25
C ALA A 37 -8.64 -3.88 -13.06
N VAL A 38 -9.81 -4.00 -12.44
CA VAL A 38 -10.15 -3.26 -11.22
C VAL A 38 -9.18 -3.57 -10.09
N GLY A 39 -8.89 -4.84 -9.83
CA GLY A 39 -7.95 -5.26 -8.80
C GLY A 39 -6.49 -4.94 -9.12
N SER A 40 -6.02 -5.33 -10.31
CA SER A 40 -4.60 -5.22 -10.68
C SER A 40 -4.15 -3.82 -11.04
N ILE A 41 -5.06 -2.93 -11.43
CA ILE A 41 -4.72 -1.55 -11.85
C ILE A 41 -5.32 -0.56 -10.87
N LEU A 42 -6.65 -0.47 -10.75
CA LEU A 42 -7.28 0.61 -9.97
C LEU A 42 -6.96 0.48 -8.47
N ALA A 43 -7.13 -0.71 -7.90
CA ALA A 43 -6.84 -0.94 -6.49
C ALA A 43 -5.32 -0.91 -6.22
N ALA A 44 -4.52 -1.53 -7.09
CA ALA A 44 -3.07 -1.55 -6.94
C ALA A 44 -2.44 -0.15 -6.98
N VAL A 45 -2.85 0.70 -7.93
CA VAL A 45 -2.35 2.07 -8.02
C VAL A 45 -2.76 2.86 -6.79
N GLY A 46 -4.04 2.89 -6.41
CA GLY A 46 -4.46 3.75 -5.30
C GLY A 46 -3.90 3.33 -3.94
N THR A 47 -3.56 2.05 -3.74
CA THR A 47 -3.00 1.55 -2.48
C THR A 47 -1.48 1.54 -2.42
N ALA A 48 -0.78 1.48 -3.56
CA ALA A 48 0.69 1.49 -3.59
C ALA A 48 1.28 2.86 -3.97
N LEU A 49 0.45 3.79 -4.46
CA LEU A 49 0.90 5.13 -4.82
C LEU A 49 1.52 5.89 -3.63
N PRO A 50 0.93 5.92 -2.43
CA PRO A 50 1.51 6.63 -1.29
C PRO A 50 2.94 6.18 -0.97
N GLU A 51 3.18 4.87 -0.99
CA GLU A 51 4.46 4.23 -0.71
C GLU A 51 5.46 4.44 -1.84
N THR A 52 5.01 4.37 -3.10
CA THR A 52 5.86 4.61 -4.28
C THR A 52 6.19 6.09 -4.48
N MET A 53 5.47 7.02 -3.84
CA MET A 53 5.84 8.44 -3.82
C MET A 53 7.05 8.74 -2.93
N ILE A 54 7.32 7.92 -1.91
CA ILE A 54 8.47 8.09 -1.00
C ILE A 54 9.80 8.22 -1.75
N PRO A 55 10.20 7.28 -2.65
CA PRO A 55 11.45 7.41 -3.39
C PRO A 55 11.47 8.63 -4.31
N ILE A 56 10.32 8.99 -4.91
CA ILE A 56 10.20 10.17 -5.78
C ILE A 56 10.49 11.44 -4.98
N VAL A 57 9.84 11.61 -3.84
CA VAL A 57 10.05 12.78 -2.97
C VAL A 57 11.47 12.82 -2.41
N ALA A 58 12.03 11.68 -2.02
CA ALA A 58 13.39 11.59 -1.50
C ALA A 58 14.43 12.03 -2.54
N ILE A 59 14.34 11.53 -3.77
CA ILE A 59 15.27 11.85 -4.85
C ILE A 59 15.07 13.29 -5.31
N LEU A 60 13.83 13.73 -5.56
CA LEU A 60 13.55 15.11 -5.98
C LEU A 60 13.97 16.12 -4.91
N GLY A 61 13.73 15.83 -3.63
CA GLY A 61 14.16 16.67 -2.52
C GLY A 61 15.68 16.82 -2.48
N ALA A 62 16.43 15.73 -2.65
CA ALA A 62 17.89 15.78 -2.71
C ALA A 62 18.42 16.57 -3.92
N VAL A 63 17.75 16.46 -5.07
CA VAL A 63 18.12 17.22 -6.29
C VAL A 63 17.82 18.71 -6.13
N ILE A 64 16.67 19.08 -5.57
CA ILE A 64 16.23 20.48 -5.43
C ILE A 64 17.02 21.21 -4.34
N VAL A 65 17.26 20.55 -3.20
CA VAL A 65 17.97 21.14 -2.05
C VAL A 65 19.50 21.00 -2.21
N GLY A 66 19.96 20.10 -3.08
CA GLY A 66 21.37 19.89 -3.38
C GLY A 66 22.16 19.18 -2.27
N THR A 67 21.50 18.69 -1.22
CA THR A 67 22.12 18.03 -0.06
C THR A 67 21.45 16.68 0.21
N GLY A 68 22.21 15.68 0.67
CA GLY A 68 21.65 14.42 1.17
C GLY A 68 21.42 13.31 0.12
N GLY A 69 22.11 13.34 -1.02
CA GLY A 69 21.95 12.32 -2.08
C GLY A 69 22.19 10.87 -1.61
N ALA A 70 23.12 10.63 -0.68
CA ALA A 70 23.35 9.31 -0.10
C ALA A 70 22.15 8.82 0.73
N ALA A 71 21.58 9.70 1.57
CA ALA A 71 20.39 9.39 2.36
C ALA A 71 19.15 9.17 1.47
N ALA A 72 19.00 9.94 0.38
CA ALA A 72 17.94 9.73 -0.60
C ALA A 72 18.04 8.35 -1.28
N GLY A 73 19.26 7.88 -1.55
CA GLY A 73 19.51 6.54 -2.07
C GLY A 73 19.04 5.44 -1.10
N GLU A 74 19.42 5.54 0.18
CA GLU A 74 19.01 4.57 1.21
C GLU A 74 17.49 4.55 1.42
N ILE A 75 16.84 5.73 1.48
CA ILE A 75 15.38 5.85 1.58
C ILE A 75 14.71 5.23 0.35
N GLY A 76 15.24 5.50 -0.84
CA GLY A 76 14.70 4.96 -2.09
C GLY A 76 14.79 3.43 -2.15
N ILE A 77 15.95 2.86 -1.80
CA ILE A 77 16.15 1.42 -1.72
C ILE A 77 15.19 0.80 -0.71
N GLY A 78 15.08 1.40 0.48
CA GLY A 78 14.18 0.92 1.53
C GLY A 78 12.71 0.92 1.11
N ALA A 79 12.25 2.01 0.48
CA ALA A 79 10.87 2.12 0.03
C ALA A 79 10.55 1.16 -1.13
N ILE A 80 11.46 1.00 -2.11
CA ILE A 80 11.25 0.13 -3.27
C ILE A 80 11.32 -1.35 -2.87
N LEU A 81 12.32 -1.75 -2.09
CA LEU A 81 12.49 -3.16 -1.69
C LEU A 81 11.54 -3.57 -0.56
N GLY A 82 11.16 -2.63 0.31
CA GLY A 82 10.31 -2.90 1.45
C GLY A 82 8.96 -3.51 1.07
N ALA A 83 8.31 -2.98 0.02
CA ALA A 83 7.00 -3.45 -0.41
C ALA A 83 7.01 -4.92 -0.91
N PRO A 84 7.88 -5.35 -1.86
CA PRO A 84 8.02 -6.75 -2.24
C PRO A 84 8.34 -7.68 -1.08
N PHE A 85 9.24 -7.28 -0.17
CA PHE A 85 9.60 -8.11 0.98
C PHE A 85 8.43 -8.27 1.96
N LEU A 86 7.69 -7.20 2.26
CA LEU A 86 6.50 -7.25 3.11
C LEU A 86 5.43 -8.18 2.52
N LEU A 87 5.18 -8.06 1.22
CA LEU A 87 4.20 -8.90 0.53
C LEU A 87 4.61 -10.38 0.54
N ALA A 88 5.85 -10.68 0.15
CA ALA A 88 6.37 -12.04 0.03
C ALA A 88 6.46 -12.78 1.37
N THR A 89 6.76 -12.05 2.46
CA THR A 89 7.00 -12.67 3.77
C THR A 89 5.77 -12.66 4.67
N LEU A 90 5.17 -11.49 4.90
CA LEU A 90 4.14 -11.33 5.91
C LEU A 90 2.73 -11.41 5.31
N ALA A 91 2.48 -10.65 4.24
CA ALA A 91 1.13 -10.56 3.68
C ALA A 91 0.67 -11.92 3.11
N LEU A 92 1.50 -12.54 2.25
CA LEU A 92 1.20 -13.86 1.68
C LEU A 92 1.09 -14.95 2.75
N PHE A 93 1.90 -14.89 3.81
CA PHE A 93 1.81 -15.82 4.93
C PHE A 93 0.47 -15.68 5.67
N ILE A 94 0.06 -14.46 6.02
CA ILE A 94 -1.21 -14.21 6.72
C ILE A 94 -2.40 -14.60 5.83
N VAL A 95 -2.39 -14.22 4.55
CA VAL A 95 -3.46 -14.55 3.60
C VAL A 95 -3.55 -16.06 3.40
N GLY A 96 -2.43 -16.73 3.19
CA GLY A 96 -2.36 -18.18 3.04
C GLY A 96 -2.85 -18.93 4.29
N LEU A 97 -2.40 -18.49 5.47
CA LEU A 97 -2.85 -19.05 6.75
C LEU A 97 -4.36 -18.85 6.94
N SER A 98 -4.87 -17.66 6.64
CA SER A 98 -6.30 -17.36 6.70
C SER A 98 -7.08 -18.27 5.75
N ALA A 99 -6.64 -18.42 4.50
CA ALA A 99 -7.28 -19.30 3.53
C ALA A 99 -7.31 -20.77 4.00
N LEU A 100 -6.25 -21.25 4.66
CA LEU A 100 -6.21 -22.61 5.22
C LEU A 100 -7.15 -22.77 6.42
N LEU A 101 -7.18 -21.79 7.34
CA LEU A 101 -8.03 -21.83 8.54
C LEU A 101 -9.53 -21.76 8.18
N TYR A 102 -9.89 -20.97 7.17
CA TYR A 102 -11.28 -20.80 6.74
C TYR A 102 -11.71 -21.77 5.62
N ARG A 103 -10.82 -22.66 5.14
CA ARG A 103 -11.12 -23.58 4.02
C ARG A 103 -12.30 -24.52 4.24
N ARG A 104 -12.66 -24.79 5.50
CA ARG A 104 -13.72 -25.75 5.89
C ARG A 104 -14.97 -25.09 6.47
N ARG A 105 -15.02 -23.76 6.51
CA ARG A 105 -16.24 -23.01 6.78
C ARG A 105 -16.88 -22.62 5.45
#